data_AF-A0AAD5Q0L9-F1
#
_entry.id   AF-A0AAD5Q0L9-F1
#
_cell.length_a   1.000
_cell.length_b   1.000
_cell.length_c   1.000
_cell.angle_alpha   90.00
_cell.angle_beta   90.00
_cell.angle_gamma   90.00
#
_symmetry.space_group_name_H-M   'P 1'
#
loop_
_entity.id
_entity.type
_entity.pdbx_description
1 polymer ?
#
loop_
_entity_poly.entity_id
_entity_poly.type
_entity_poly.pdbx_seq_one_letter_code
_entity_poly.pdbx_strand_id
1 'polypeptide(L)'
;MRLVLYYLLSSQAYALASDFQSLNLDFSELEPHWWVPGRLKRKTGLSMTPSTVNEVLRLRESKEDLEERMRAFVLKLKEMPQTHIAVVGHSHFFKRMLGMSRKLANCEVAVVPLDDLVKRWKTETPHP
;
A
#
# COMPACT_ATOMS: atom_id res chain seq x y z
N MET A 1 -17.36 -4.28 5.80
CA MET A 1 -16.61 -3.90 4.59
C MET A 1 -15.61 -4.99 4.24
N ARG A 2 -15.53 -5.46 2.99
CA ARG A 2 -14.60 -6.54 2.56
C ARG A 2 -13.46 -5.98 1.71
N LEU A 3 -12.22 -6.31 2.06
CA LEU A 3 -11.05 -5.95 1.27
C LEU A 3 -10.70 -7.08 0.28
N VAL A 4 -10.45 -6.82 -0.99
CA VAL A 4 -9.99 -7.81 -1.99
C VAL A 4 -8.57 -7.48 -2.41
N LEU A 5 -7.59 -8.27 -1.95
CA LEU A 5 -6.19 -7.96 -2.19
C LEU A 5 -5.69 -8.63 -3.49
N TYR A 6 -5.16 -7.87 -4.44
CA TYR A 6 -4.51 -8.42 -5.65
C TYR A 6 -2.99 -8.21 -5.60
N TYR A 7 -2.21 -9.16 -6.11
CA TYR A 7 -0.77 -9.03 -6.28
C TYR A 7 -0.41 -9.15 -7.76
N LEU A 8 0.35 -8.20 -8.30
CA LEU A 8 0.82 -8.25 -9.68
C LEU A 8 2.33 -8.02 -9.82
N LEU A 9 2.97 -8.92 -10.57
CA LEU A 9 4.26 -8.73 -11.21
C LEU A 9 4.03 -7.99 -12.54
N SER A 10 4.92 -7.05 -12.87
CA SER A 10 4.75 -6.03 -13.92
C SER A 10 4.59 -6.55 -15.35
N SER A 11 4.73 -7.84 -15.62
CA SER A 11 4.68 -8.40 -16.98
C SER A 11 3.27 -8.63 -17.54
N GLN A 12 2.21 -8.41 -16.76
CA GLN A 12 0.81 -8.58 -17.23
C GLN A 12 -0.07 -7.33 -17.00
N ALA A 13 0.52 -6.17 -16.73
CA ALA A 13 -0.23 -4.94 -16.45
C ALA A 13 -1.23 -4.55 -17.56
N TYR A 14 -0.89 -4.82 -18.83
CA TYR A 14 -1.77 -4.54 -19.98
C TYR A 14 -2.97 -5.49 -20.08
N ALA A 15 -2.81 -6.78 -19.74
CA ALA A 15 -3.93 -7.73 -19.72
C ALA A 15 -4.95 -7.34 -18.64
N LEU A 16 -4.45 -6.96 -17.46
CA LEU A 16 -5.32 -6.46 -16.39
C LEU A 16 -5.96 -5.11 -16.68
N ALA A 17 -5.28 -4.19 -17.37
CA ALA A 17 -5.88 -2.92 -17.75
C ALA A 17 -7.12 -3.11 -18.64
N SER A 18 -7.08 -4.10 -19.55
CA SER A 18 -8.23 -4.48 -20.38
C SER A 18 -9.36 -5.10 -19.54
N ASP A 19 -9.02 -5.99 -18.60
CA ASP A 19 -10.01 -6.59 -17.69
C ASP A 19 -10.64 -5.53 -16.76
N PHE A 20 -9.88 -4.52 -16.33
CA PHE A 20 -10.36 -3.42 -15.50
C PHE A 20 -11.32 -2.47 -16.22
N GLN A 21 -11.16 -2.26 -17.53
CA GLN A 21 -12.11 -1.48 -18.32
C GLN A 21 -13.49 -2.16 -18.38
N SER A 22 -13.53 -3.49 -18.46
CA SER A 22 -14.78 -4.26 -18.43
C SER A 22 -15.52 -4.18 -17.07
N LEU A 23 -14.81 -3.80 -16.01
CA LEU A 23 -15.32 -3.69 -14.65
C LEU A 23 -15.85 -2.29 -14.29
N ASN A 24 -15.90 -1.36 -15.26
CA ASN A 24 -16.34 0.03 -15.07
C ASN A 24 -15.64 0.72 -13.88
N LEU A 25 -14.34 0.46 -13.73
CA LEU A 25 -13.52 1.06 -12.69
C LEU A 25 -13.15 2.49 -13.11
N ASP A 26 -13.58 3.46 -12.31
CA ASP A 26 -13.22 4.87 -12.49
C ASP A 26 -11.86 5.16 -11.85
N PHE A 27 -10.93 5.65 -12.66
CA PHE A 27 -9.58 6.02 -12.25
C PHE A 27 -9.34 7.54 -12.31
N SER A 28 -10.37 8.34 -12.62
CA SER A 28 -10.27 9.79 -12.81
C SER A 28 -9.82 10.54 -11.54
N GLU A 29 -10.10 9.99 -10.37
CA GLU A 29 -9.76 10.57 -9.06
C GLU A 29 -8.51 9.94 -8.40
N LEU A 30 -7.71 9.17 -9.15
CA LEU A 30 -6.49 8.58 -8.58
C LEU A 30 -5.41 9.64 -8.36
N GLU A 31 -5.06 9.86 -7.09
CA GLU A 31 -3.85 10.59 -6.73
C GLU A 31 -2.61 9.85 -7.27
N PRO A 32 -1.71 10.51 -8.03
CA PRO A 32 -0.48 9.88 -8.53
C PRO A 32 0.42 9.34 -7.42
N HIS A 33 0.36 9.97 -6.24
CA HIS A 33 1.06 9.56 -5.03
C HIS A 33 0.14 9.80 -3.83
N TRP A 34 -0.25 8.73 -3.14
CA TRP A 34 -1.15 8.85 -1.98
C TRP A 34 -0.40 8.97 -0.64
N TRP A 35 0.88 8.57 -0.58
CA TRP A 35 1.69 8.69 0.64
C TRP A 35 3.19 8.76 0.34
N VAL A 36 3.83 9.80 0.88
CA VAL A 36 5.29 9.96 0.96
C VAL A 36 5.59 10.51 2.35
N PRO A 37 6.44 9.85 3.16
CA PRO A 37 6.71 10.31 4.51
C PRO A 37 7.47 11.63 4.47
N GLY A 38 7.25 12.47 5.49
CA GLY A 38 7.75 13.85 5.53
C GLY A 38 9.25 13.98 5.26
N ARG A 39 10.07 13.07 5.82
CA ARG A 39 11.52 13.07 5.59
C ARG A 39 11.94 12.69 4.16
N LEU A 40 11.09 11.96 3.42
CA LEU A 40 11.33 11.57 2.02
C LEU A 40 10.69 12.56 1.02
N LYS A 41 9.86 13.50 1.50
CA LYS A 41 9.41 14.62 0.67
C LYS A 41 10.64 15.46 0.33
N ARG A 42 11.09 15.40 -0.93
CA ARG A 42 12.22 16.21 -1.41
C ARG A 42 11.94 17.68 -1.15
N LYS A 43 12.89 18.41 -0.55
CA LYS A 43 12.97 19.87 -0.74
C LYS A 43 13.20 20.09 -2.23
N THR A 44 12.35 20.89 -2.86
CA THR A 44 12.40 21.24 -4.28
C THR A 44 13.83 21.60 -4.71
N GLY A 45 14.38 20.92 -5.73
CA GLY A 45 15.68 21.26 -6.35
C GLY A 45 16.79 20.20 -6.33
N LEU A 46 16.60 19.01 -5.75
CA LEU A 46 17.63 17.95 -5.74
C LEU A 46 17.44 16.93 -6.87
N SER A 47 18.56 16.61 -7.56
CA SER A 47 18.69 15.69 -8.69
C SER A 47 17.80 14.44 -8.60
N MET A 48 17.21 14.06 -9.73
CA MET A 48 16.14 13.07 -9.87
C MET A 48 16.54 11.62 -9.58
N THR A 49 17.83 11.31 -9.55
CA THR A 49 18.30 9.92 -9.46
C THR A 49 19.47 9.84 -8.47
N PRO A 50 19.33 9.05 -7.38
CA PRO A 50 20.43 8.85 -6.45
C PRO A 50 21.59 8.14 -7.18
N SER A 51 22.79 8.70 -7.05
CA SER A 51 24.01 8.23 -7.71
C SER A 51 24.98 7.56 -6.75
N THR A 52 24.78 7.73 -5.44
CA THR A 52 25.63 7.15 -4.39
C THR A 52 24.86 6.19 -3.48
N VAL A 53 25.57 5.21 -2.91
CA VAL A 53 24.99 4.26 -1.93
C VAL A 53 24.38 5.01 -0.73
N ASN A 54 25.04 6.07 -0.26
CA ASN A 54 24.55 6.90 0.85
C ASN A 54 23.26 7.66 0.49
N GLU A 55 23.10 8.11 -0.75
CA GLU A 55 21.84 8.70 -1.23
C GLU A 55 20.72 7.66 -1.27
N VAL A 56 21.01 6.47 -1.78
CA VAL A 56 20.03 5.36 -1.78
C VAL A 56 19.63 4.98 -0.36
N LEU A 57 20.57 4.90 0.58
CA LEU A 57 20.29 4.57 1.99
C LEU A 57 19.36 5.59 2.65
N ARG A 58 19.52 6.89 2.35
CA ARG A 58 18.63 7.95 2.87
C ARG A 58 17.21 7.90 2.30
N LEU A 59 17.05 7.27 1.15
CA LEU A 59 15.76 7.09 0.48
C LEU A 59 15.07 5.78 0.86
N ARG A 60 15.75 4.88 1.60
CA ARG A 60 15.15 3.63 2.06
C ARG A 60 14.08 3.92 3.10
N GLU A 61 12.95 3.25 2.93
CA GLU A 61 11.90 3.16 3.93
C GLU A 61 12.43 2.35 5.13
N SER A 62 12.43 2.95 6.32
CA SER A 62 12.64 2.27 7.58
C SER A 62 11.40 1.46 7.99
N LYS A 63 11.52 0.67 9.05
CA LYS A 63 10.40 -0.10 9.58
C LYS A 63 9.31 0.83 10.13
N GLU A 64 9.71 1.89 10.83
CA GLU A 64 8.83 2.88 11.44
C GLU A 64 8.02 3.60 10.35
N ASP A 65 8.67 3.88 9.23
CA ASP A 65 8.08 4.52 8.06
C ASP A 65 7.03 3.65 7.41
N LEU A 66 7.35 2.36 7.25
CA LEU A 66 6.41 1.38 6.74
C LEU A 66 5.19 1.24 7.66
N GLU A 67 5.38 1.25 8.97
CA GLU A 67 4.29 1.19 9.95
C GLU A 67 3.44 2.47 9.95
N GLU A 68 4.05 3.66 9.86
CA GLU A 68 3.35 4.93 9.69
C GLU A 68 2.49 4.90 8.42
N ARG A 69 3.06 4.43 7.29
CA ARG A 69 2.33 4.26 6.03
C ARG A 69 1.16 3.31 6.18
N MET A 70 1.33 2.19 6.87
CA MET A 70 0.26 1.22 7.09
C MET A 70 -0.86 1.80 7.95
N ARG A 71 -0.55 2.54 9.03
CA ARG A 71 -1.57 3.24 9.83
C ARG A 71 -2.35 4.26 9.00
N ALA A 72 -1.65 5.09 8.23
CA ALA A 72 -2.27 6.07 7.34
C ALA A 72 -3.15 5.41 6.27
N PHE A 73 -2.69 4.28 5.71
CA PHE A 73 -3.45 3.51 4.74
C PHE A 73 -4.76 2.96 5.32
N VAL A 74 -4.69 2.33 6.49
CA VAL A 74 -5.86 1.74 7.15
C VAL A 74 -6.86 2.83 7.55
N LEU A 75 -6.38 4.01 7.96
CA LEU A 75 -7.25 5.15 8.22
C LEU A 75 -7.96 5.62 6.95
N LYS A 76 -7.23 5.79 5.84
CA LYS A 76 -7.82 6.15 4.53
C LYS A 76 -8.89 5.14 4.10
N LEU A 77 -8.61 3.85 4.22
CA LEU A 77 -9.59 2.79 3.92
C LEU A 77 -10.86 2.88 4.78
N LYS A 78 -10.76 3.37 6.02
CA LYS A 78 -11.91 3.54 6.92
C LYS A 78 -12.74 4.77 6.58
N GLU A 79 -12.13 5.80 6.02
CA GLU A 79 -12.81 7.05 5.61
C GLU A 79 -13.52 6.89 4.26
N MET A 80 -13.15 5.88 3.49
CA MET A 80 -13.76 5.57 2.19
C MET A 80 -15.23 5.14 2.33
N PRO A 81 -16.16 5.67 1.52
CA PRO A 81 -17.58 5.32 1.59
C PRO A 81 -17.91 3.92 1.05
N GLN A 82 -16.97 3.27 0.37
CA GLN A 82 -17.17 1.98 -0.27
C GLN A 82 -17.31 0.84 0.74
N THR A 83 -18.25 -0.07 0.50
CA THR A 83 -18.48 -1.25 1.35
C THR A 83 -17.59 -2.45 0.98
N HIS A 84 -17.00 -2.41 -0.22
CA HIS A 84 -16.07 -3.42 -0.74
C HIS A 84 -14.91 -2.68 -1.42
N ILE A 85 -13.68 -2.92 -1.01
CA ILE A 85 -12.50 -2.23 -1.53
C ILE A 85 -11.49 -3.24 -2.02
N ALA A 86 -11.12 -3.17 -3.30
CA ALA A 86 -10.01 -3.94 -3.82
C ALA A 86 -8.69 -3.17 -3.60
N VAL A 87 -7.67 -3.83 -3.07
CA VAL A 87 -6.35 -3.24 -2.82
C VAL A 87 -5.31 -4.07 -3.55
N VAL A 88 -4.62 -3.49 -4.52
CA VAL A 88 -3.57 -4.21 -5.27
C VAL A 88 -2.19 -3.81 -4.74
N GLY A 89 -1.30 -4.76 -4.48
CA GLY A 89 -0.01 -4.47 -3.87
C GLY A 89 0.88 -5.68 -3.68
N HIS A 90 1.94 -5.53 -2.88
CA HIS A 90 2.99 -6.54 -2.73
C HIS A 90 2.75 -7.49 -1.54
N SER A 91 3.08 -8.77 -1.71
CA SER A 91 2.86 -9.81 -0.70
C SER A 91 3.59 -9.55 0.62
N HIS A 92 4.75 -8.88 0.59
CA HIS A 92 5.46 -8.46 1.81
C HIS A 92 4.69 -7.38 2.59
N PHE A 93 4.07 -6.43 1.88
CA PHE A 93 3.24 -5.40 2.47
C PHE A 93 2.02 -6.05 3.14
N PHE A 94 1.30 -6.92 2.43
CA PHE A 94 0.13 -7.61 2.98
C PHE A 94 0.47 -8.56 4.13
N LYS A 95 1.61 -9.25 4.07
CA LYS A 95 2.07 -10.09 5.18
C LYS A 95 2.15 -9.30 6.48
N ARG A 96 2.80 -8.12 6.46
CA ARG A 96 2.94 -7.25 7.64
C ARG A 96 1.60 -6.62 8.02
N MET A 97 0.86 -6.10 7.04
CA MET A 97 -0.41 -5.42 7.23
C MET A 97 -1.46 -6.33 7.91
N LEU A 98 -1.53 -7.59 7.48
CA LEU A 98 -2.48 -8.60 7.97
C LEU A 98 -1.93 -9.44 9.13
N GLY A 99 -0.66 -9.31 9.47
CA GLY A 99 -0.02 -10.14 10.51
C GLY A 99 0.10 -11.62 10.14
N MET A 100 0.23 -11.95 8.86
CA MET A 100 0.30 -13.34 8.38
C MET A 100 1.67 -13.96 8.62
N SER A 101 1.70 -15.25 8.92
CA SER A 101 2.95 -16.03 9.03
C SER A 101 3.62 -16.26 7.67
N ARG A 102 2.82 -16.37 6.60
CA ARG A 102 3.26 -16.58 5.22
C ARG A 102 2.98 -15.40 4.30
N LYS A 103 3.67 -15.37 3.15
CA LYS A 103 3.35 -14.45 2.06
C LYS A 103 2.15 -15.01 1.27
N LEU A 104 1.38 -14.09 0.69
CA LEU A 104 0.42 -14.43 -0.36
C LEU A 104 1.19 -14.83 -1.63
N ALA A 105 0.72 -15.87 -2.31
CA ALA A 105 1.19 -16.24 -3.64
C ALA A 105 0.73 -15.20 -4.68
N ASN A 106 1.32 -15.24 -5.86
CA ASN A 106 0.91 -14.36 -6.95
C ASN A 106 -0.55 -14.62 -7.31
N CYS A 107 -1.33 -13.55 -7.49
CA CYS A 107 -2.77 -13.60 -7.74
C CYS A 107 -3.61 -14.25 -6.62
N GLU A 108 -3.02 -14.55 -5.46
CA GLU A 108 -3.79 -15.02 -4.32
C GLU A 108 -4.64 -13.89 -3.73
N VAL A 109 -5.93 -14.17 -3.53
CA VAL A 109 -6.89 -13.23 -2.96
C VAL A 109 -7.10 -13.54 -1.48
N ALA A 110 -6.88 -12.53 -0.64
CA ALA A 110 -7.26 -12.57 0.78
C ALA A 110 -8.44 -11.62 1.01
N VAL A 111 -9.47 -12.11 1.70
CA VAL A 111 -10.64 -11.32 2.10
C VAL A 111 -10.61 -11.14 3.60
N VAL A 112 -10.60 -9.88 4.04
CA VAL A 112 -10.57 -9.53 5.47
C VAL A 112 -11.62 -8.48 5.81
N PRO A 113 -12.24 -8.54 7.01
CA PRO A 113 -13.03 -7.44 7.55
C PRO A 113 -12.14 -6.24 7.85
N LEU A 114 -12.54 -5.05 7.41
CA LEU A 114 -11.79 -3.82 7.71
C LEU A 114 -11.64 -3.59 9.22
N ASP A 115 -12.66 -3.92 10.02
CA ASP A 115 -12.62 -3.70 11.47
C ASP A 115 -11.49 -4.47 12.17
N ASP A 116 -11.14 -5.64 11.68
CA ASP A 116 -10.03 -6.43 12.23
C ASP A 116 -8.68 -5.77 11.91
N LEU A 117 -8.58 -5.18 10.72
CA LEU A 117 -7.43 -4.38 10.32
C LEU A 117 -7.31 -3.10 11.18
N VAL A 118 -8.41 -2.39 11.36
CA VAL A 118 -8.47 -1.18 12.20
C VAL A 118 -8.11 -1.50 13.65
N LYS A 119 -8.62 -2.59 14.23
CA LYS A 119 -8.27 -3.02 15.58
C LYS A 119 -6.76 -3.23 15.70
N ARG A 120 -6.17 -4.01 14.79
CA ARG A 120 -4.73 -4.29 14.77
C ARG A 120 -3.88 -3.03 14.73
N TRP A 121 -4.23 -2.10 13.85
CA TRP A 121 -3.44 -0.88 13.62
C TRP A 121 -3.76 0.26 14.59
N LYS A 122 -4.79 0.11 15.45
CA LYS A 122 -5.05 0.98 16.60
C LYS A 122 -4.30 0.55 17.86
N THR A 123 -4.03 -0.74 18.06
CA THR A 123 -3.35 -1.25 19.26
C THR A 123 -1.82 -1.22 19.19
N GLU A 124 -1.22 -1.11 18.00
CA GLU A 124 0.22 -0.87 17.83
C GLU A 124 0.55 0.64 17.98
N THR A 125 0.35 1.19 19.19
CA THR A 125 1.03 2.43 19.63
C THR A 125 2.53 2.14 19.73
N PRO A 126 3.42 3.04 19.27
CA PRO A 126 4.86 2.82 19.44
C PRO A 126 5.17 2.74 20.93
N HIS A 127 5.83 1.66 21.37
CA HIS A 127 6.52 1.70 22.66
C HIS A 127 7.63 2.76 22.54
N PRO A 128 7.72 3.71 23.50
CA PRO A 128 8.79 4.68 23.56
C PRO A 128 10.17 4.00 23.72
#